data_AF-A0A6J1QB32-F1
#
_entry.id   AF-A0A6J1QB32-F1
#
_cell.length_a   1.000
_cell.length_b   1.000
_cell.length_c   1.000
_cell.angle_alpha   90.00
_cell.angle_beta   90.00
_cell.angle_gamma   90.00
#
_symmetry.space_group_name_H-M   'P 1'
#
loop_
_entity.id
_entity.type
_entity.pdbx_description
1 polymer ?
#
loop_
_entity_poly.entity_id
_entity_poly.type
_entity_poly.pdbx_seq_one_letter_code
_entity_poly.pdbx_strand_id
1 'polypeptide(L)'
;MSTRYMKKLYGSDGWTLEKDNDNASDAEVPVTSNAKSKSFNVFDVLNQNSDRDEDTDDRQENEDEDLVVNNADYNDTKRRKRKKKHKKLENERVKSHQQEHDAECNENIDEIERSVREVNKLLGEPLPGCSNEVLEAQWVNGVSKENILTVQRKHLNPYNELKRIFGSKTIEATQRRSNNKGRGNLKKTWLICPQDNTWVPTRKSGLSMSLDNSMQTTENVQYFVYEHSASYKEIQHKFLQAVESLNPENIINIVNAHSYHIDSLLQVSEMCKINDDLAYAAEFIKRALYCLECAFHPFFNITTAQCRLDYRKQQNRALFITLFKHLGFVGGRACYRTSLEFCKLLLSLDPEGDPLAVVLSIDFYALKAKEYEWFIKFCNLWEDSRNLTQLPNIAYSLALAHFRLGNKTDADTLLQNALIMFPRVLMLLLEKCSIQTDSKVMSHEFFNSKAQASTSPALEKLQKLYVVRSFHLWKEADILPWLEENVHAVLGRIESKDDYIKYCQVKRSKRYRGKLPRNILRHIILSDLQEVVVNGQEIQGEDPMLSHDPLPPLDSIDIYKRPTPNDRPVESSSNFFSLFFSSLFTDINGATAALNDLNLFEENDDHA
;
A
#
# COMPACT_ATOMS: atom_id res chain seq x y z
N MET A 1 5.31 -49.33 -10.84
CA MET A 1 5.24 -50.27 -9.68
C MET A 1 5.98 -49.68 -8.49
N SER A 2 5.82 -50.24 -7.28
CA SER A 2 6.19 -49.58 -6.02
C SER A 2 7.55 -50.03 -5.44
N THR A 3 8.40 -49.07 -5.07
CA THR A 3 9.68 -49.28 -4.36
C THR A 3 9.47 -49.45 -2.85
N ARG A 4 8.59 -50.38 -2.45
CA ARG A 4 8.28 -50.72 -1.04
C ARG A 4 8.99 -51.99 -0.53
N TYR A 5 10.08 -52.39 -1.17
CA TYR A 5 10.94 -53.51 -0.77
C TYR A 5 12.37 -53.01 -0.48
N MET A 6 13.19 -53.85 0.16
CA MET A 6 14.61 -53.59 0.49
C MET A 6 14.95 -52.63 1.66
N LYS A 7 14.19 -52.64 2.76
CA LYS A 7 14.78 -52.29 4.09
C LYS A 7 14.15 -52.93 5.34
N LYS A 8 13.83 -54.23 5.28
CA LYS A 8 13.49 -55.05 6.46
C LYS A 8 14.18 -56.42 6.35
N LEU A 9 15.48 -56.47 6.66
CA LEU A 9 16.32 -57.67 6.52
C LEU A 9 17.37 -57.87 7.62
N TYR A 10 17.22 -57.18 8.74
CA TYR A 10 17.77 -57.60 10.03
C TYR A 10 16.63 -57.59 11.03
N GLY A 11 16.52 -58.64 11.83
CA GLY A 11 15.45 -58.82 12.79
C GLY A 11 16.00 -59.18 14.17
N SER A 12 15.14 -58.97 15.16
CA SER A 12 15.23 -59.44 16.55
C SER A 12 16.46 -58.99 17.36
N ASP A 13 16.46 -58.99 18.69
CA ASP A 13 15.38 -59.30 19.66
C ASP A 13 14.87 -57.97 20.29
N GLY A 14 13.78 -57.85 21.05
CA GLY A 14 12.91 -58.80 21.75
C GLY A 14 12.89 -58.46 23.25
N TRP A 15 11.69 -58.28 23.84
CA TRP A 15 11.28 -58.47 25.26
C TRP A 15 9.89 -57.80 25.49
N THR A 16 9.25 -58.10 26.62
CA THR A 16 7.78 -58.03 26.81
C THR A 16 7.26 -56.90 27.69
N LEU A 17 5.92 -56.78 27.76
CA LEU A 17 5.18 -55.90 28.68
C LEU A 17 5.54 -56.19 30.14
N GLU A 18 5.40 -55.14 30.97
CA GLU A 18 4.59 -55.24 32.19
C GLU A 18 3.55 -54.10 32.21
N LYS A 19 2.49 -54.27 33.01
CA LYS A 19 1.53 -53.24 33.42
C LYS A 19 1.62 -53.13 34.94
N ASP A 20 1.34 -51.94 35.47
CA ASP A 20 0.41 -51.67 36.59
C ASP A 20 0.58 -50.20 37.05
N ASN A 21 -0.23 -49.64 37.94
CA ASN A 21 -1.70 -49.49 37.93
C ASN A 21 -2.07 -48.37 38.96
N ASP A 22 -3.21 -47.69 38.76
CA ASP A 22 -3.98 -46.89 39.74
C ASP A 22 -3.42 -45.62 40.47
N ASN A 23 -4.31 -44.61 40.50
CA ASN A 23 -4.64 -43.65 41.59
C ASN A 23 -3.71 -42.47 42.02
N ALA A 24 -4.04 -41.30 41.46
CA ALA A 24 -4.56 -40.10 42.15
C ALA A 24 -3.95 -39.53 43.46
N SER A 25 -3.51 -38.26 43.40
CA SER A 25 -4.08 -37.16 44.21
C SER A 25 -3.76 -35.78 43.60
N ASP A 26 -4.43 -34.72 44.08
CA ASP A 26 -3.97 -33.33 43.96
C ASP A 26 -2.64 -33.10 44.71
N ALA A 27 -1.86 -32.10 44.26
CA ALA A 27 -1.26 -31.04 45.08
C ALA A 27 -0.41 -30.06 44.23
N GLU A 28 -0.45 -28.77 44.55
CA GLU A 28 0.43 -27.75 43.95
C GLU A 28 1.82 -27.72 44.60
N VAL A 29 2.89 -27.54 43.81
CA VAL A 29 4.21 -27.13 44.30
C VAL A 29 4.85 -26.17 43.27
N PRO A 30 5.36 -24.98 43.68
CA PRO A 30 5.91 -24.00 42.74
C PRO A 30 7.32 -24.35 42.24
N VAL A 31 7.60 -24.03 40.98
CA VAL A 31 8.95 -24.14 40.40
C VAL A 31 9.73 -22.83 40.60
N THR A 32 10.69 -22.85 41.52
CA THR A 32 11.75 -21.83 41.58
C THR A 32 13.02 -22.35 40.92
N SER A 33 13.53 -21.65 39.91
CA SER A 33 14.92 -21.83 39.44
C SER A 33 15.39 -20.63 38.62
N ASN A 34 16.54 -20.07 39.01
CA ASN A 34 17.07 -18.82 38.48
C ASN A 34 17.51 -18.91 37.01
N ALA A 35 17.05 -17.97 36.17
CA ALA A 35 17.70 -17.61 34.92
C ALA A 35 18.11 -16.13 34.99
N LYS A 36 19.42 -15.84 34.96
CA LYS A 36 19.95 -14.48 35.11
C LYS A 36 19.62 -13.64 33.88
N SER A 37 18.85 -12.57 34.05
CA SER A 37 18.72 -11.53 33.05
C SER A 37 20.06 -10.80 32.86
N LYS A 38 20.46 -10.59 31.61
CA LYS A 38 21.34 -9.49 31.22
C LYS A 38 20.47 -8.50 30.45
N SER A 39 20.24 -7.32 31.03
CA SER A 39 19.71 -6.19 30.29
C SER A 39 20.70 -5.82 29.18
N PHE A 40 20.17 -5.52 27.99
CA PHE A 40 20.94 -5.00 26.87
C PHE A 40 20.48 -3.56 26.65
N ASN A 41 21.27 -2.60 27.12
CA ASN A 41 20.97 -1.18 26.94
C ASN A 41 21.28 -0.77 25.50
N VAL A 42 20.27 -0.28 24.79
CA VAL A 42 20.35 0.04 23.36
C VAL A 42 21.28 1.24 23.08
N PHE A 43 21.57 2.06 24.10
CA PHE A 43 22.39 3.28 23.97
C PHE A 43 23.90 3.02 23.81
N ASP A 44 24.43 1.86 24.22
CA ASP A 44 25.87 1.54 24.08
C ASP A 44 26.36 1.53 22.62
N VAL A 45 25.44 1.45 21.65
CA VAL A 45 25.73 1.46 20.21
C VAL A 45 25.98 2.88 19.66
N LEU A 46 25.58 3.93 20.38
CA LEU A 46 25.72 5.33 19.92
C LEU A 46 27.07 5.98 20.32
N ASN A 47 27.74 5.49 21.36
CA ASN A 47 28.97 6.09 21.92
C ASN A 47 30.29 5.59 21.28
N GLN A 48 30.27 5.08 20.04
CA GLN A 48 31.49 4.55 19.37
C GLN A 48 31.90 5.28 18.08
N ASN A 49 31.48 6.55 17.87
CA ASN A 49 31.95 7.38 16.76
C ASN A 49 32.01 8.89 17.10
N SER A 50 32.95 9.29 17.97
CA SER A 50 33.40 10.68 18.06
C SER A 50 34.75 10.76 18.77
N ASP A 51 35.78 11.16 18.03
CA ASP A 51 37.08 11.59 18.54
C ASP A 51 37.52 12.79 17.68
N ARG A 52 38.25 13.74 18.30
CA ARG A 52 38.62 15.08 17.80
C ARG A 52 37.54 16.17 17.92
N ASP A 53 37.85 17.39 18.37
CA ASP A 53 39.07 17.93 19.02
C ASP A 53 38.66 19.17 19.89
N GLU A 54 39.59 19.69 20.71
CA GLU A 54 39.61 20.99 21.44
C GLU A 54 38.84 21.19 22.79
N ASP A 55 39.63 21.36 23.86
CA ASP A 55 39.59 22.28 25.04
C ASP A 55 38.25 22.57 25.77
N THR A 56 38.13 22.46 27.11
CA THR A 56 38.90 23.20 28.14
C THR A 56 38.84 22.55 29.55
N ASP A 57 39.52 23.14 30.55
CA ASP A 57 39.44 22.85 32.02
C ASP A 57 38.00 22.71 32.57
N ASP A 58 37.72 22.01 33.68
CA ASP A 58 38.36 22.19 35.00
C ASP A 58 38.18 20.97 35.97
N ARG A 59 39.22 20.71 36.78
CA ARG A 59 39.24 20.27 38.20
C ARG A 59 38.47 19.05 38.76
N GLN A 60 39.28 18.24 39.48
CA GLN A 60 39.06 17.70 40.85
C GLN A 60 37.98 16.61 41.04
N GLU A 61 38.19 15.55 41.84
CA GLU A 61 39.38 15.09 42.58
C GLU A 61 39.21 13.58 42.91
N ASN A 62 40.34 12.88 43.15
CA ASN A 62 40.62 11.89 44.22
C ASN A 62 39.53 10.87 44.68
N GLU A 63 39.78 9.63 45.13
CA GLU A 63 40.92 8.85 45.69
C GLU A 63 40.38 7.37 45.77
N ASP A 64 41.11 6.25 45.88
CA ASP A 64 42.56 5.94 45.78
C ASP A 64 42.74 4.39 45.59
N GLU A 65 44.01 3.90 45.59
CA GLU A 65 44.58 2.61 46.09
C GLU A 65 43.71 1.30 46.21
N ASP A 66 44.17 0.04 46.10
CA ASP A 66 45.48 -0.66 46.22
C ASP A 66 45.30 -2.15 45.70
N LEU A 67 46.26 -3.01 45.31
CA LEU A 67 47.56 -2.95 44.60
C LEU A 67 48.02 -4.40 44.20
N VAL A 68 49.31 -4.55 43.84
CA VAL A 68 50.22 -5.68 44.18
C VAL A 68 50.09 -7.07 43.47
N VAL A 69 50.96 -7.21 42.47
CA VAL A 69 52.03 -8.25 42.33
C VAL A 69 51.81 -9.59 41.57
N ASN A 70 52.52 -9.67 40.43
CA ASN A 70 53.50 -10.69 39.95
C ASN A 70 53.33 -12.16 40.40
N ASN A 71 53.41 -13.17 39.51
CA ASN A 71 54.60 -13.59 38.73
C ASN A 71 54.12 -14.51 37.57
N ALA A 72 54.68 -14.57 36.36
CA ALA A 72 56.08 -14.68 35.88
C ALA A 72 56.62 -16.14 35.77
N ASP A 73 57.23 -16.43 34.61
CA ASP A 73 58.18 -17.51 34.23
C ASP A 73 57.74 -18.83 33.52
N TYR A 74 58.16 -18.93 32.23
CA TYR A 74 58.95 -19.98 31.51
C TYR A 74 58.64 -21.51 31.59
N ASN A 75 58.98 -22.41 30.63
CA ASN A 75 59.92 -22.40 29.48
C ASN A 75 59.46 -23.31 28.26
N ASP A 76 60.37 -23.92 27.46
CA ASP A 76 60.12 -24.71 26.22
C ASP A 76 60.68 -26.15 26.23
N THR A 77 60.03 -27.13 25.55
CA THR A 77 60.71 -28.39 25.15
C THR A 77 60.24 -29.07 23.84
N LYS A 78 60.25 -28.35 22.69
CA LYS A 78 60.58 -28.83 21.32
C LYS A 78 60.17 -30.26 20.83
N ARG A 79 59.60 -30.36 19.62
CA ARG A 79 60.07 -31.32 18.58
C ARG A 79 59.72 -30.90 17.13
N ARG A 80 60.39 -31.50 16.12
CA ARG A 80 60.44 -31.06 14.70
C ARG A 80 60.42 -32.24 13.71
N LYS A 81 60.15 -31.90 12.42
CA LYS A 81 60.32 -32.70 11.15
C LYS A 81 59.08 -33.53 10.75
N ARG A 82 58.81 -33.81 9.45
CA ARG A 82 59.64 -33.67 8.22
C ARG A 82 58.83 -33.37 6.93
N LYS A 83 59.51 -32.72 5.97
CA LYS A 83 59.03 -32.27 4.63
C LYS A 83 58.83 -33.41 3.61
N LYS A 84 58.05 -33.13 2.54
CA LYS A 84 58.48 -33.35 1.13
C LYS A 84 57.92 -32.24 0.20
N LYS A 85 58.44 -32.12 -1.03
CA LYS A 85 58.36 -30.90 -1.87
C LYS A 85 58.64 -31.22 -3.35
N HIS A 86 57.97 -30.57 -4.30
CA HIS A 86 58.43 -30.24 -5.68
C HIS A 86 57.53 -29.07 -6.16
N LYS A 87 57.99 -27.87 -6.56
CA LYS A 87 59.02 -27.41 -7.53
C LYS A 87 58.50 -27.57 -8.98
N LYS A 88 58.01 -26.55 -9.71
CA LYS A 88 58.40 -25.12 -9.94
C LYS A 88 59.51 -24.94 -10.99
N LEU A 89 59.16 -24.33 -12.12
CA LEU A 89 59.87 -23.30 -12.92
C LEU A 89 58.77 -22.41 -13.57
N GLU A 90 58.82 -21.09 -13.81
CA GLU A 90 59.77 -19.96 -13.58
C GLU A 90 60.47 -19.38 -14.83
N ASN A 91 60.10 -18.13 -15.18
CA ASN A 91 60.98 -16.99 -15.54
C ASN A 91 60.14 -15.68 -15.50
N GLU A 92 60.52 -14.59 -14.81
CA GLU A 92 61.55 -13.54 -15.07
C GLU A 92 61.12 -12.47 -16.11
N ARG A 93 61.37 -11.15 -15.99
CA ARG A 93 62.00 -10.25 -14.96
C ARG A 93 61.52 -8.78 -15.22
N VAL A 94 61.05 -8.01 -14.23
CA VAL A 94 61.75 -6.92 -13.45
C VAL A 94 61.92 -5.54 -14.16
N LYS A 95 61.28 -4.50 -13.56
CA LYS A 95 61.57 -3.02 -13.51
C LYS A 95 61.82 -2.25 -14.84
N SER A 96 61.14 -1.13 -15.19
CA SER A 96 60.62 0.10 -14.53
C SER A 96 61.60 1.30 -14.46
N HIS A 97 61.33 2.37 -15.22
CA HIS A 97 61.62 3.80 -14.92
C HIS A 97 60.68 4.72 -15.75
N GLN A 98 60.81 6.05 -15.67
CA GLN A 98 59.71 7.03 -15.88
C GLN A 98 59.89 8.01 -17.06
N GLN A 99 58.76 8.66 -17.40
CA GLN A 99 58.55 10.00 -18.00
C GLN A 99 58.62 10.25 -19.54
N GLU A 100 57.46 10.72 -20.03
CA GLU A 100 57.21 11.93 -20.88
C GLU A 100 57.03 11.89 -22.42
N HIS A 101 56.12 12.78 -22.84
CA HIS A 101 55.65 13.27 -24.16
C HIS A 101 54.93 12.36 -25.18
N ASP A 102 53.62 12.66 -25.30
CA ASP A 102 52.80 12.94 -26.51
C ASP A 102 52.53 11.96 -27.67
N ALA A 103 51.23 11.92 -28.00
CA ALA A 103 50.60 11.95 -29.32
C ALA A 103 50.93 10.90 -30.39
N GLU A 104 50.14 9.81 -30.41
CA GLU A 104 49.43 9.36 -31.63
C GLU A 104 48.36 8.28 -31.30
N CYS A 105 47.09 8.51 -31.67
CA CYS A 105 46.01 7.51 -31.76
C CYS A 105 44.70 8.15 -32.26
N ASN A 106 44.50 8.31 -33.58
CA ASN A 106 43.24 8.86 -34.11
C ASN A 106 42.82 8.31 -35.49
N GLU A 107 43.17 7.06 -35.83
CA GLU A 107 42.82 6.47 -37.15
C GLU A 107 41.50 5.66 -37.13
N ASN A 108 41.06 5.16 -35.97
CA ASN A 108 39.91 4.24 -35.86
C ASN A 108 38.52 4.91 -35.84
N ILE A 109 38.43 6.23 -35.95
CA ILE A 109 37.13 6.95 -36.02
C ILE A 109 36.69 7.10 -37.49
N ASP A 110 37.65 7.23 -38.40
CA ASP A 110 37.44 7.61 -39.80
C ASP A 110 36.70 6.53 -40.63
N GLU A 111 36.84 5.25 -40.28
CA GLU A 111 36.09 4.16 -40.93
C GLU A 111 34.60 4.18 -40.58
N ILE A 112 34.26 4.47 -39.33
CA ILE A 112 32.87 4.49 -38.86
C ILE A 112 32.12 5.61 -39.57
N GLU A 113 32.68 6.83 -39.59
CA GLU A 113 32.02 7.96 -40.23
C GLU A 113 31.91 7.78 -41.76
N ARG A 114 32.90 7.14 -42.40
CA ARG A 114 32.85 6.78 -43.83
C ARG A 114 31.69 5.82 -44.13
N SER A 115 31.45 4.84 -43.26
CA SER A 115 30.31 3.91 -43.41
C SER A 115 28.94 4.60 -43.27
N VAL A 116 28.81 5.56 -42.34
CA VAL A 116 27.57 6.33 -42.15
C VAL A 116 27.27 7.20 -43.38
N ARG A 117 28.29 7.87 -43.94
CA ARG A 117 28.14 8.65 -45.18
C ARG A 117 27.77 7.77 -46.38
N GLU A 118 28.27 6.53 -46.46
CA GLU A 118 27.92 5.59 -47.53
C GLU A 118 26.46 5.11 -47.43
N VAL A 119 25.97 4.80 -46.22
CA VAL A 119 24.56 4.44 -45.98
C VAL A 119 23.61 5.59 -46.34
N ASN A 120 23.92 6.83 -45.93
CA ASN A 120 23.10 8.00 -46.28
C ASN A 120 23.05 8.22 -47.80
N LYS A 121 24.13 7.92 -48.51
CA LYS A 121 24.22 8.02 -49.98
C LYS A 121 23.42 6.95 -50.73
N LEU A 122 23.07 5.84 -50.06
CA LEU A 122 22.23 4.77 -50.60
C LEU A 122 20.73 4.96 -50.32
N LEU A 123 20.38 5.68 -49.25
CA LEU A 123 18.99 5.85 -48.78
C LEU A 123 18.41 7.26 -48.98
N GLY A 124 19.27 8.26 -49.25
CA GLY A 124 18.88 9.66 -49.44
C GLY A 124 18.94 10.47 -48.14
N GLU A 125 19.33 11.74 -48.25
CA GLU A 125 19.43 12.65 -47.11
C GLU A 125 18.05 13.27 -46.79
N PRO A 126 17.62 13.34 -45.52
CA PRO A 126 16.36 13.97 -45.15
C PRO A 126 16.44 15.49 -45.27
N LEU A 127 15.50 16.08 -46.03
CA LEU A 127 15.42 17.54 -46.21
C LEU A 127 14.95 18.25 -44.92
N PRO A 128 15.66 19.30 -44.46
CA PRO A 128 15.16 20.17 -43.40
C PRO A 128 14.13 21.17 -43.97
N GLY A 129 12.86 21.05 -43.56
CA GLY A 129 11.79 21.95 -44.01
C GLY A 129 10.63 21.99 -43.01
N CYS A 130 10.10 23.19 -42.74
CA CYS A 130 9.08 23.42 -41.72
C CYS A 130 7.65 23.17 -42.24
N SER A 131 6.85 22.43 -41.45
CA SER A 131 5.39 22.52 -41.47
C SER A 131 4.83 22.20 -40.08
N ASN A 132 3.83 22.98 -39.64
CA ASN A 132 3.22 22.81 -38.31
C ASN A 132 2.23 21.63 -38.32
N GLU A 133 2.65 20.47 -37.85
CA GLU A 133 1.75 19.37 -37.50
C GLU A 133 1.97 18.93 -36.04
N VAL A 134 0.95 18.27 -35.46
CA VAL A 134 0.88 18.01 -34.02
C VAL A 134 1.94 16.99 -33.59
N LEU A 135 2.57 17.22 -32.43
CA LEU A 135 3.48 16.27 -31.79
C LEU A 135 2.72 15.04 -31.23
N GLU A 136 2.19 14.21 -32.13
CA GLU A 136 1.70 12.89 -31.80
C GLU A 136 2.90 11.96 -31.52
N ALA A 137 2.94 11.37 -30.32
CA ALA A 137 4.15 10.74 -29.81
C ALA A 137 4.49 9.43 -30.57
N GLN A 138 5.52 9.46 -31.42
CA GLN A 138 6.00 8.33 -32.24
C GLN A 138 6.63 7.16 -31.44
N TRP A 139 6.24 6.96 -30.19
CA TRP A 139 6.71 5.92 -29.26
C TRP A 139 5.56 5.03 -28.71
N VAL A 140 4.35 5.16 -29.25
CA VAL A 140 3.13 4.46 -28.76
C VAL A 140 2.82 3.15 -29.52
N ASN A 141 3.42 2.93 -30.70
CA ASN A 141 3.16 1.76 -31.55
C ASN A 141 3.57 0.42 -30.91
N GLY A 142 2.63 -0.21 -30.18
CA GLY A 142 2.72 -1.61 -29.74
C GLY A 142 2.25 -1.95 -28.32
N VAL A 143 1.87 -0.98 -27.48
CA VAL A 143 1.46 -1.25 -26.08
C VAL A 143 -0.01 -0.92 -25.85
N SER A 144 -0.85 -1.94 -25.63
CA SER A 144 -2.27 -1.78 -25.34
C SER A 144 -2.54 -1.30 -23.90
N LYS A 145 -3.79 -0.92 -23.62
CA LYS A 145 -4.27 -0.46 -22.30
C LYS A 145 -4.20 -1.55 -21.23
N GLU A 146 -4.30 -2.81 -21.61
CA GLU A 146 -4.13 -3.97 -20.73
C GLU A 146 -2.66 -4.20 -20.42
N ASN A 147 -1.78 -4.11 -21.43
CA ASN A 147 -0.35 -4.38 -21.28
C ASN A 147 0.32 -3.45 -20.26
N ILE A 148 -0.10 -2.18 -20.14
CA ILE A 148 0.43 -1.27 -19.12
C ILE A 148 0.01 -1.65 -17.67
N LEU A 149 -1.03 -2.46 -17.50
CA LEU A 149 -1.50 -3.01 -16.21
C LEU A 149 -0.89 -4.39 -15.86
N THR A 150 0.04 -4.91 -16.69
CA THR A 150 0.75 -6.19 -16.43
C THR A 150 1.43 -6.20 -15.05
N VAL A 151 1.14 -7.23 -14.24
CA VAL A 151 1.55 -7.30 -12.83
C VAL A 151 2.82 -8.14 -12.66
N GLN A 152 3.85 -7.58 -12.03
CA GLN A 152 5.18 -8.20 -11.94
C GLN A 152 5.34 -9.08 -10.68
N ARG A 153 5.30 -10.42 -10.84
CA ARG A 153 5.35 -11.42 -9.74
C ARG A 153 6.47 -11.18 -8.71
N LYS A 154 7.66 -10.75 -9.14
CA LYS A 154 8.80 -10.41 -8.26
C LYS A 154 8.47 -9.33 -7.21
N HIS A 155 7.53 -8.45 -7.51
CA HIS A 155 7.17 -7.28 -6.72
C HIS A 155 5.86 -7.44 -5.92
N LEU A 156 5.05 -8.49 -6.16
CA LEU A 156 3.83 -8.77 -5.39
C LEU A 156 4.08 -9.15 -3.92
N ASN A 157 5.31 -9.53 -3.56
CA ASN A 157 5.67 -9.96 -2.21
C ASN A 157 6.37 -8.80 -1.43
N PRO A 158 5.74 -8.23 -0.38
CA PRO A 158 6.31 -7.11 0.39
C PRO A 158 7.68 -7.44 1.01
N TYR A 159 7.95 -8.72 1.33
CA TYR A 159 9.20 -9.12 1.96
C TYR A 159 10.40 -9.02 1.00
N ASN A 160 10.18 -9.05 -0.31
CA ASN A 160 11.23 -8.74 -1.30
C ASN A 160 11.60 -7.26 -1.27
N GLU A 161 10.60 -6.38 -1.11
CA GLU A 161 10.81 -4.93 -1.00
C GLU A 161 11.45 -4.55 0.34
N LEU A 162 10.96 -5.09 1.46
CA LEU A 162 11.59 -4.90 2.78
C LEU A 162 13.05 -5.39 2.81
N LYS A 163 13.35 -6.53 2.16
CA LYS A 163 14.72 -7.07 2.03
C LYS A 163 15.61 -6.21 1.12
N ARG A 164 15.03 -5.46 0.17
CA ARG A 164 15.71 -4.46 -0.66
C ARG A 164 16.00 -3.17 0.12
N ILE A 165 15.08 -2.72 0.98
CA ILE A 165 15.20 -1.47 1.73
C ILE A 165 16.10 -1.64 2.98
N PHE A 166 15.83 -2.64 3.82
CA PHE A 166 16.49 -2.83 5.12
C PHE A 166 17.61 -3.88 5.11
N GLY A 167 17.91 -4.46 3.94
CA GLY A 167 18.89 -5.51 3.76
C GLY A 167 18.44 -6.91 4.21
N SER A 168 19.17 -7.93 3.76
CA SER A 168 18.85 -9.35 4.02
C SER A 168 18.93 -9.73 5.50
N LYS A 169 20.04 -9.37 6.17
CA LYS A 169 20.35 -9.80 7.53
C LYS A 169 19.27 -9.36 8.54
N THR A 170 18.79 -8.13 8.41
CA THR A 170 17.77 -7.50 9.27
C THR A 170 16.44 -8.26 9.20
N ILE A 171 15.93 -8.49 7.98
CA ILE A 171 14.65 -9.17 7.76
C ILE A 171 14.73 -10.67 8.09
N GLU A 172 15.86 -11.31 7.79
CA GLU A 172 16.08 -12.73 8.11
C GLU A 172 16.21 -12.99 9.61
N ALA A 173 16.74 -12.06 10.41
CA ALA A 173 16.78 -12.19 11.87
C ALA A 173 15.36 -12.30 12.46
N THR A 174 14.42 -11.47 11.97
CA THR A 174 13.00 -11.53 12.34
C THR A 174 12.37 -12.86 11.88
N GLN A 175 12.57 -13.27 10.62
CA GLN A 175 11.99 -14.50 10.08
C GLN A 175 12.55 -15.80 10.70
N ARG A 176 13.79 -15.80 11.19
CA ARG A 176 14.39 -16.97 11.89
C ARG A 176 13.73 -17.27 13.23
N ARG A 177 13.02 -16.30 13.84
CA ARG A 177 12.21 -16.54 15.06
C ARG A 177 10.92 -17.33 14.77
N SER A 178 10.31 -17.19 13.59
CA SER A 178 9.08 -17.91 13.21
C SER A 178 9.34 -19.24 12.49
N ASN A 179 10.35 -19.33 11.61
CA ASN A 179 10.58 -20.53 10.77
C ASN A 179 10.97 -21.84 11.51
N ASN A 180 11.18 -21.81 12.83
CA ASN A 180 11.70 -22.95 13.62
C ASN A 180 10.62 -23.90 14.17
N LYS A 181 9.69 -24.34 13.31
CA LYS A 181 8.95 -25.63 13.43
C LYS A 181 8.30 -26.01 12.10
N GLY A 182 7.98 -27.29 11.94
CA GLY A 182 7.66 -27.89 10.63
C GLY A 182 6.47 -27.26 9.92
N ARG A 183 6.70 -26.73 8.71
CA ARG A 183 5.66 -26.21 7.82
C ARG A 183 4.68 -27.31 7.45
N GLY A 184 3.40 -27.12 7.79
CA GLY A 184 2.31 -27.95 7.26
C GLY A 184 2.15 -27.84 5.73
N ASN A 185 1.38 -28.74 5.14
CA ASN A 185 1.11 -28.79 3.68
C ASN A 185 0.13 -27.68 3.24
N LEU A 186 0.51 -26.42 3.42
CA LEU A 186 -0.20 -25.25 2.88
C LEU A 186 0.09 -25.06 1.38
N LYS A 187 -0.86 -24.50 0.63
CA LYS A 187 -0.67 -24.13 -0.78
C LYS A 187 0.38 -23.01 -0.82
N LYS A 188 1.38 -23.12 -1.69
CA LYS A 188 2.22 -21.95 -2.01
C LYS A 188 1.45 -21.07 -2.98
N THR A 189 1.27 -19.80 -2.65
CA THR A 189 0.58 -18.83 -3.51
C THR A 189 1.46 -17.57 -3.69
N TRP A 190 1.03 -16.62 -4.53
CA TRP A 190 1.86 -15.53 -5.05
C TRP A 190 1.58 -14.17 -4.39
N LEU A 191 0.32 -13.88 -4.04
CA LEU A 191 -0.05 -12.66 -3.32
C LEU A 191 0.36 -12.76 -1.85
N ILE A 192 0.15 -13.93 -1.24
CA ILE A 192 0.42 -14.16 0.18
C ILE A 192 1.31 -15.39 0.40
N CYS A 193 2.43 -15.20 1.10
CA CYS A 193 3.16 -16.32 1.69
C CYS A 193 2.71 -16.49 3.15
N PRO A 194 2.10 -17.62 3.56
CA PRO A 194 1.90 -17.92 4.98
C PRO A 194 3.26 -17.91 5.70
N GLN A 195 3.34 -17.21 6.82
CA GLN A 195 4.59 -17.08 7.60
C GLN A 195 4.55 -17.92 8.88
N ASP A 196 3.43 -17.86 9.60
CA ASP A 196 3.30 -18.50 10.91
C ASP A 196 2.56 -19.84 10.84
N ASN A 197 3.01 -20.79 11.66
CA ASN A 197 2.49 -22.16 11.68
C ASN A 197 1.13 -22.29 12.41
N THR A 198 0.47 -21.17 12.69
CA THR A 198 -0.88 -21.06 13.26
C THR A 198 -1.98 -21.25 12.20
N TRP A 199 -1.63 -21.22 10.92
CA TRP A 199 -2.58 -21.32 9.81
C TRP A 199 -3.04 -22.76 9.56
N VAL A 200 -4.33 -23.01 9.75
CA VAL A 200 -4.97 -24.33 9.56
C VAL A 200 -4.97 -24.72 8.07
N PRO A 201 -4.63 -25.97 7.69
CA PRO A 201 -4.63 -26.37 6.28
C PRO A 201 -5.99 -26.23 5.58
N THR A 202 -6.04 -25.41 4.54
CA THR A 202 -7.22 -25.09 3.69
C THR A 202 -7.70 -26.28 2.84
N ARG A 203 -8.19 -27.34 3.49
CA ARG A 203 -8.72 -28.55 2.81
C ARG A 203 -10.20 -28.45 2.41
N LYS A 204 -10.96 -27.56 3.04
CA LYS A 204 -12.39 -27.31 2.76
C LYS A 204 -12.73 -25.83 3.05
N SER A 205 -12.29 -24.91 2.20
CA SER A 205 -12.68 -23.49 2.30
C SER A 205 -14.16 -23.26 2.00
N GLY A 206 -14.77 -24.10 1.15
CA GLY A 206 -16.11 -23.88 0.60
C GLY A 206 -16.17 -22.87 -0.55
N LEU A 207 -15.01 -22.41 -1.02
CA LEU A 207 -14.85 -21.45 -2.12
C LEU A 207 -14.15 -22.09 -3.32
N SER A 208 -14.70 -21.86 -4.50
CA SER A 208 -14.09 -22.12 -5.82
C SER A 208 -14.25 -20.90 -6.74
N MET A 209 -13.67 -20.96 -7.93
CA MET A 209 -13.84 -19.95 -8.99
C MET A 209 -14.02 -20.68 -10.32
N SER A 210 -14.97 -20.21 -11.12
CA SER A 210 -15.30 -20.74 -12.45
C SER A 210 -15.27 -19.64 -13.51
N LEU A 211 -15.39 -20.04 -14.79
CA LEU A 211 -15.54 -19.12 -15.92
C LEU A 211 -16.97 -18.58 -15.95
N ASP A 212 -17.11 -17.26 -16.10
CA ASP A 212 -18.39 -16.58 -16.08
C ASP A 212 -19.06 -16.58 -17.46
N ASN A 213 -19.71 -17.69 -17.78
CA ASN A 213 -20.42 -17.93 -19.05
C ASN A 213 -21.59 -16.96 -19.31
N SER A 214 -21.95 -16.06 -18.39
CA SER A 214 -22.95 -15.02 -18.61
C SER A 214 -22.39 -13.75 -19.27
N MET A 215 -21.06 -13.62 -19.35
CA MET A 215 -20.37 -12.48 -19.97
C MET A 215 -19.77 -12.86 -21.33
N GLN A 216 -19.81 -11.94 -22.29
CA GLN A 216 -19.17 -12.16 -23.59
C GLN A 216 -17.65 -12.13 -23.42
N THR A 217 -17.04 -13.31 -23.48
CA THR A 217 -15.59 -13.49 -23.51
C THR A 217 -15.09 -13.11 -24.91
N THR A 218 -14.31 -12.02 -25.00
CA THR A 218 -13.57 -11.71 -26.23
C THR A 218 -12.27 -12.53 -26.27
N GLU A 219 -11.67 -12.69 -27.45
CA GLU A 219 -10.58 -13.67 -27.68
C GLU A 219 -9.39 -13.55 -26.71
N ASN A 220 -9.15 -12.35 -26.17
CA ASN A 220 -8.08 -12.06 -25.21
C ASN A 220 -8.54 -11.76 -23.77
N VAL A 221 -9.86 -11.73 -23.46
CA VAL A 221 -10.37 -11.28 -22.15
C VAL A 221 -11.39 -12.27 -21.57
N GLN A 222 -11.02 -12.92 -20.46
CA GLN A 222 -11.83 -13.95 -19.80
C GLN A 222 -12.46 -13.43 -18.51
N TYR A 223 -13.77 -13.62 -18.37
CA TYR A 223 -14.52 -13.30 -17.16
C TYR A 223 -14.61 -14.51 -16.23
N PHE A 224 -14.53 -14.26 -14.92
CA PHE A 224 -14.59 -15.27 -13.88
C PHE A 224 -15.60 -14.89 -12.80
N VAL A 225 -16.02 -15.88 -12.02
CA VAL A 225 -16.94 -15.69 -10.90
C VAL A 225 -16.57 -16.62 -9.74
N TYR A 226 -16.66 -16.13 -8.51
CA TYR A 226 -16.53 -16.97 -7.32
C TYR A 226 -17.78 -17.85 -7.11
N GLU A 227 -17.55 -19.05 -6.60
CA GLU A 227 -18.59 -20.03 -6.29
C GLU A 227 -18.53 -20.43 -4.82
N HIS A 228 -19.67 -20.38 -4.15
CA HIS A 228 -19.82 -20.70 -2.75
C HIS A 228 -20.56 -22.04 -2.60
N SER A 229 -19.95 -23.00 -1.91
CA SER A 229 -20.59 -24.29 -1.60
C SER A 229 -21.82 -24.11 -0.71
N ALA A 230 -22.71 -25.11 -0.64
CA ALA A 230 -23.85 -25.09 0.29
C ALA A 230 -23.39 -24.80 1.73
N SER A 231 -22.35 -25.48 2.20
CA SER A 231 -21.76 -25.25 3.52
C SER A 231 -21.19 -23.84 3.71
N TYR A 232 -20.64 -23.20 2.68
CA TYR A 232 -20.20 -21.81 2.77
C TYR A 232 -21.40 -20.86 2.88
N LYS A 233 -22.45 -21.11 2.10
CA LYS A 233 -23.69 -20.32 2.15
C LYS A 233 -24.38 -20.41 3.52
N GLU A 234 -24.39 -21.57 4.15
CA GLU A 234 -24.86 -21.75 5.53
C GLU A 234 -24.06 -20.91 6.55
N ILE A 235 -22.74 -20.82 6.40
CA ILE A 235 -21.89 -19.99 7.27
C ILE A 235 -22.15 -18.51 7.00
N GLN A 236 -22.32 -18.10 5.74
CA GLN A 236 -22.67 -16.73 5.39
C GLN A 236 -24.02 -16.31 5.99
N HIS A 237 -25.05 -17.15 5.92
CA HIS A 237 -26.34 -16.83 6.53
C HIS A 237 -26.22 -16.61 8.05
N LYS A 238 -25.42 -17.42 8.75
CA LYS A 238 -25.09 -17.21 10.17
C LYS A 238 -24.31 -15.92 10.40
N PHE A 239 -23.40 -15.55 9.49
CA PHE A 239 -22.66 -14.29 9.57
C PHE A 239 -23.55 -13.06 9.34
N LEU A 240 -24.48 -13.09 8.39
CA LEU A 240 -25.43 -12.00 8.17
C LEU A 240 -26.32 -11.78 9.40
N GLN A 241 -26.84 -12.87 9.97
CA GLN A 241 -27.57 -12.85 11.25
C GLN A 241 -26.69 -12.32 12.41
N ALA A 242 -25.40 -12.65 12.45
CA ALA A 242 -24.48 -12.15 13.46
C ALA A 242 -24.22 -10.63 13.31
N VAL A 243 -24.08 -10.12 12.08
CA VAL A 243 -23.96 -8.68 11.80
C VAL A 243 -25.23 -7.92 12.23
N GLU A 244 -26.42 -8.47 11.93
CA GLU A 244 -27.70 -7.91 12.36
C GLU A 244 -27.92 -7.99 13.88
N SER A 245 -27.32 -8.97 14.56
CA SER A 245 -27.36 -9.08 16.02
C SER A 245 -26.53 -8.01 16.74
N LEU A 246 -25.69 -7.25 16.02
CA LEU A 246 -24.73 -6.25 16.50
C LEU A 246 -23.70 -6.75 17.54
N ASN A 247 -23.77 -8.01 17.98
CA ASN A 247 -22.80 -8.60 18.92
C ASN A 247 -21.53 -9.08 18.18
N PRO A 248 -20.34 -8.53 18.51
CA PRO A 248 -19.07 -8.92 17.88
C PRO A 248 -18.64 -10.36 18.20
N GLU A 249 -18.99 -10.90 19.37
CA GLU A 249 -18.63 -12.25 19.79
C GLU A 249 -19.19 -13.31 18.84
N ASN A 250 -20.40 -13.11 18.30
CA ASN A 250 -21.01 -14.01 17.31
C ASN A 250 -20.13 -14.13 16.06
N ILE A 251 -19.51 -13.04 15.63
CA ILE A 251 -18.64 -12.99 14.45
C ILE A 251 -17.27 -13.62 14.76
N ILE A 252 -16.73 -13.37 15.95
CA ILE A 252 -15.49 -14.01 16.45
C ILE A 252 -15.68 -15.53 16.57
N ASN A 253 -16.82 -15.99 17.08
CA ASN A 253 -17.17 -17.41 17.17
C ASN A 253 -17.28 -18.07 15.79
N ILE A 254 -17.83 -17.37 14.79
CA ILE A 254 -17.82 -17.84 13.39
C ILE A 254 -16.38 -17.97 12.86
N VAL A 255 -15.49 -17.01 13.15
CA VAL A 255 -14.07 -17.07 12.75
C VAL A 255 -13.30 -18.19 13.47
N ASN A 256 -13.63 -18.47 14.74
CA ASN A 256 -13.00 -19.56 15.50
C ASN A 256 -13.43 -20.94 14.97
N ALA A 257 -14.71 -21.13 14.63
CA ALA A 257 -15.21 -22.36 14.02
C ALA A 257 -14.84 -22.51 12.53
N HIS A 258 -14.76 -21.40 11.80
CA HIS A 258 -14.56 -21.36 10.34
C HIS A 258 -13.51 -20.30 9.96
N SER A 259 -12.23 -20.60 10.23
CA SER A 259 -11.09 -19.67 10.15
C SER A 259 -10.77 -19.08 8.76
N TYR A 260 -11.60 -19.36 7.76
CA TYR A 260 -11.46 -18.99 6.35
C TYR A 260 -12.73 -18.40 5.71
N HIS A 261 -13.77 -18.10 6.50
CA HIS A 261 -14.97 -17.38 6.04
C HIS A 261 -14.66 -15.89 5.84
N ILE A 262 -14.64 -15.42 4.59
CA ILE A 262 -14.01 -14.16 4.17
C ILE A 262 -14.61 -12.94 4.86
N ASP A 263 -15.92 -12.77 4.82
CA ASP A 263 -16.57 -11.54 5.26
C ASP A 263 -16.46 -11.36 6.78
N SER A 264 -16.39 -12.46 7.53
CA SER A 264 -16.09 -12.43 8.97
C SER A 264 -14.62 -12.06 9.25
N LEU A 265 -13.68 -12.45 8.39
CA LEU A 265 -12.29 -11.97 8.48
C LEU A 265 -12.19 -10.48 8.15
N LEU A 266 -12.93 -10.00 7.15
CA LEU A 266 -13.00 -8.57 6.80
C LEU A 266 -13.61 -7.73 7.93
N GLN A 267 -14.63 -8.26 8.61
CA GLN A 267 -15.32 -7.59 9.71
C GLN A 267 -14.52 -7.61 11.02
N VAL A 268 -13.90 -8.74 11.39
CA VAL A 268 -13.01 -8.82 12.57
C VAL A 268 -11.71 -8.05 12.36
N SER A 269 -11.18 -7.99 11.12
CA SER A 269 -10.08 -7.07 10.80
C SER A 269 -10.42 -5.61 11.10
N GLU A 270 -11.69 -5.21 10.99
CA GLU A 270 -12.11 -3.84 11.30
C GLU A 270 -12.20 -3.62 12.81
N MET A 271 -12.71 -4.61 13.56
CA MET A 271 -12.71 -4.58 15.02
C MET A 271 -11.29 -4.45 15.58
N CYS A 272 -10.32 -5.17 15.01
CA CYS A 272 -8.92 -5.02 15.36
C CYS A 272 -8.34 -3.64 14.98
N LYS A 273 -8.72 -3.05 13.85
CA LYS A 273 -8.33 -1.65 13.51
C LYS A 273 -8.87 -0.64 14.51
N ILE A 274 -10.13 -0.78 14.94
CA ILE A 274 -10.78 0.11 15.92
C ILE A 274 -10.12 -0.02 17.30
N ASN A 275 -9.60 -1.20 17.65
CA ASN A 275 -8.86 -1.46 18.89
C ASN A 275 -7.34 -1.18 18.74
N ASP A 276 -6.91 -0.40 17.74
CA ASP A 276 -5.51 -0.10 17.37
C ASP A 276 -4.59 -1.31 17.10
N ASP A 277 -5.13 -2.54 17.07
CA ASP A 277 -4.39 -3.76 16.73
C ASP A 277 -4.26 -3.95 15.21
N LEU A 278 -3.46 -3.07 14.62
CA LEU A 278 -3.10 -3.11 13.21
C LEU A 278 -2.34 -4.40 12.81
N ALA A 279 -1.74 -5.10 13.78
CA ALA A 279 -0.96 -6.31 13.52
C ALA A 279 -1.88 -7.53 13.27
N TYR A 280 -2.84 -7.79 14.15
CA TYR A 280 -3.84 -8.85 13.95
C TYR A 280 -4.82 -8.48 12.84
N ALA A 281 -5.20 -7.20 12.69
CA ALA A 281 -6.00 -6.74 11.55
C ALA A 281 -5.36 -7.10 10.21
N ALA A 282 -4.08 -6.74 10.01
CA ALA A 282 -3.34 -7.08 8.80
C ALA A 282 -3.24 -8.61 8.57
N GLU A 283 -3.17 -9.40 9.64
CA GLU A 283 -3.12 -10.87 9.56
C GLU A 283 -4.45 -11.49 9.13
N PHE A 284 -5.59 -10.95 9.60
CA PHE A 284 -6.90 -11.39 9.13
C PHE A 284 -7.14 -11.08 7.65
N ILE A 285 -6.68 -9.92 7.16
CA ILE A 285 -6.69 -9.61 5.72
C ILE A 285 -5.76 -10.55 4.92
N LYS A 286 -4.55 -10.85 5.41
CA LYS A 286 -3.66 -11.84 4.77
C LYS A 286 -4.31 -13.23 4.70
N ARG A 287 -4.99 -13.66 5.77
CA ARG A 287 -5.72 -14.94 5.84
C ARG A 287 -6.90 -15.01 4.87
N ALA A 288 -7.64 -13.91 4.71
CA ALA A 288 -8.70 -13.78 3.71
C ALA A 288 -8.14 -13.86 2.29
N LEU A 289 -7.09 -13.08 1.97
CA LEU A 289 -6.51 -13.03 0.62
C LEU A 289 -5.90 -14.37 0.20
N TYR A 290 -5.24 -15.07 1.12
CA TYR A 290 -4.75 -16.43 0.89
C TYR A 290 -5.88 -17.43 0.59
N CYS A 291 -7.03 -17.31 1.25
CA CYS A 291 -8.19 -18.17 0.98
C CYS A 291 -8.77 -17.93 -0.41
N LEU A 292 -8.94 -16.67 -0.79
CA LEU A 292 -9.39 -16.25 -2.12
C LEU A 292 -8.42 -16.72 -3.22
N GLU A 293 -7.12 -16.54 -3.02
CA GLU A 293 -6.07 -17.03 -3.93
C GLU A 293 -5.95 -18.58 -3.95
N CYS A 294 -6.32 -19.25 -2.86
CA CYS A 294 -6.46 -20.70 -2.84
C CYS A 294 -7.55 -21.18 -3.80
N ALA A 295 -8.64 -20.42 -3.94
CA ALA A 295 -9.82 -20.73 -4.75
C ALA A 295 -9.72 -20.30 -6.23
N PHE A 296 -8.70 -19.54 -6.65
CA PHE A 296 -8.49 -19.13 -8.04
C PHE A 296 -8.55 -20.30 -9.04
N HIS A 297 -9.25 -20.09 -10.16
CA HIS A 297 -9.29 -21.03 -11.29
C HIS A 297 -7.89 -21.19 -11.94
N PRO A 298 -7.49 -22.35 -12.49
CA PRO A 298 -6.17 -22.52 -13.11
C PRO A 298 -5.83 -21.56 -14.25
N PHE A 299 -6.83 -21.02 -14.94
CA PHE A 299 -6.65 -19.98 -15.98
C PHE A 299 -6.77 -18.54 -15.46
N PHE A 300 -7.06 -18.32 -14.17
CA PHE A 300 -7.13 -16.98 -13.57
C PHE A 300 -5.71 -16.42 -13.33
N ASN A 301 -5.10 -15.91 -14.40
CA ASN A 301 -3.74 -15.41 -14.40
C ASN A 301 -3.70 -13.90 -14.07
N ILE A 302 -3.58 -13.60 -12.78
CA ILE A 302 -3.42 -12.24 -12.22
C ILE A 302 -2.30 -11.37 -12.83
N THR A 303 -1.44 -11.92 -13.69
CA THR A 303 -0.30 -11.17 -14.25
C THR A 303 -0.48 -10.61 -15.65
N THR A 304 -1.33 -11.20 -16.50
CA THR A 304 -1.45 -10.75 -17.90
C THR A 304 -2.49 -9.65 -18.11
N ALA A 305 -3.17 -9.19 -17.05
CA ALA A 305 -4.25 -8.19 -17.12
C ALA A 305 -5.38 -8.57 -18.10
N GLN A 306 -5.60 -9.86 -18.34
CA GLN A 306 -6.63 -10.43 -19.23
C GLN A 306 -7.84 -11.04 -18.50
N CYS A 307 -7.72 -11.29 -17.19
CA CYS A 307 -8.82 -11.81 -16.37
C CYS A 307 -9.69 -10.67 -15.83
N ARG A 308 -11.02 -10.85 -15.82
CA ARG A 308 -12.00 -9.87 -15.32
C ARG A 308 -12.90 -10.48 -14.25
N LEU A 309 -13.40 -9.64 -13.35
CA LEU A 309 -14.43 -9.99 -12.37
C LEU A 309 -15.51 -8.91 -12.35
N ASP A 310 -16.77 -9.28 -12.59
CA ASP A 310 -17.89 -8.34 -12.45
C ASP A 310 -18.15 -8.02 -10.97
N TYR A 311 -17.95 -6.76 -10.57
CA TYR A 311 -18.15 -6.28 -9.18
C TYR A 311 -19.64 -6.24 -8.78
N ARG A 312 -20.57 -6.27 -9.74
CA ARG A 312 -22.01 -6.37 -9.44
C ARG A 312 -22.35 -7.69 -8.78
N LYS A 313 -21.62 -8.76 -9.07
CA LYS A 313 -21.79 -10.08 -8.45
C LYS A 313 -21.20 -10.09 -7.04
N GLN A 314 -22.05 -10.26 -6.03
CA GLN A 314 -21.73 -10.16 -4.61
C GLN A 314 -20.47 -10.94 -4.20
N GLN A 315 -20.40 -12.20 -4.62
CA GLN A 315 -19.26 -13.10 -4.42
C GLN A 315 -17.90 -12.57 -4.92
N ASN A 316 -17.88 -11.68 -5.91
CA ASN A 316 -16.65 -11.15 -6.49
C ASN A 316 -16.11 -9.96 -5.69
N ARG A 317 -16.97 -9.16 -5.05
CA ARG A 317 -16.62 -7.93 -4.30
C ARG A 317 -15.56 -8.20 -3.23
N ALA A 318 -15.68 -9.36 -2.56
CA ALA A 318 -14.76 -9.81 -1.53
C ALA A 318 -13.28 -9.80 -1.96
N LEU A 319 -12.96 -10.16 -3.22
CA LEU A 319 -11.57 -10.09 -3.70
C LEU A 319 -11.08 -8.64 -3.84
N PHE A 320 -11.87 -7.76 -4.47
CA PHE A 320 -11.52 -6.35 -4.61
C PHE A 320 -11.32 -5.68 -3.24
N ILE A 321 -12.24 -5.90 -2.31
CA ILE A 321 -12.19 -5.30 -0.96
C ILE A 321 -10.99 -5.83 -0.18
N THR A 322 -10.73 -7.15 -0.23
CA THR A 322 -9.55 -7.74 0.44
C THR A 322 -8.23 -7.24 -0.15
N LEU A 323 -8.14 -7.13 -1.48
CA LEU A 323 -6.98 -6.56 -2.17
C LEU A 323 -6.76 -5.09 -1.80
N PHE A 324 -7.83 -4.28 -1.67
CA PHE A 324 -7.73 -2.87 -1.28
C PHE A 324 -7.32 -2.70 0.19
N LYS A 325 -7.92 -3.45 1.13
CA LYS A 325 -7.48 -3.43 2.53
C LYS A 325 -6.03 -3.93 2.66
N HIS A 326 -5.61 -4.93 1.88
CA HIS A 326 -4.22 -5.41 1.87
C HIS A 326 -3.25 -4.36 1.31
N LEU A 327 -3.60 -3.70 0.20
CA LEU A 327 -2.90 -2.56 -0.38
C LEU A 327 -2.62 -1.48 0.67
N GLY A 328 -3.62 -1.11 1.49
CA GLY A 328 -3.45 -0.17 2.59
C GLY A 328 -2.39 -0.61 3.62
N PHE A 329 -2.49 -1.84 4.13
CA PHE A 329 -1.52 -2.40 5.08
C PHE A 329 -0.09 -2.55 4.51
N VAL A 330 0.05 -2.77 3.20
CA VAL A 330 1.35 -2.82 2.51
C VAL A 330 1.92 -1.41 2.30
N GLY A 331 1.06 -0.44 1.93
CA GLY A 331 1.42 0.96 1.77
C GLY A 331 1.89 1.62 3.08
N GLY A 332 1.19 1.36 4.18
CA GLY A 332 1.58 1.82 5.53
C GLY A 332 2.92 1.26 6.03
N ARG A 333 3.43 0.18 5.41
CA ARG A 333 4.76 -0.39 5.66
C ARG A 333 5.82 0.10 4.68
N ALA A 334 5.57 1.23 4.01
CA ALA A 334 6.41 1.83 2.97
C ALA A 334 6.79 0.90 1.79
N CYS A 335 6.03 -0.17 1.57
CA CYS A 335 6.24 -1.11 0.47
C CYS A 335 5.53 -0.60 -0.79
N TYR A 336 5.96 0.58 -1.26
CA TYR A 336 5.25 1.33 -2.30
C TYR A 336 5.31 0.65 -3.67
N ARG A 337 6.39 -0.07 -4.02
CA ARG A 337 6.43 -0.80 -5.30
C ARG A 337 5.48 -2.00 -5.26
N THR A 338 5.41 -2.73 -4.15
CA THR A 338 4.40 -3.79 -3.99
C THR A 338 2.98 -3.24 -4.02
N SER A 339 2.74 -2.10 -3.36
CA SER A 339 1.45 -1.40 -3.38
C SER A 339 1.03 -1.03 -4.80
N LEU A 340 1.94 -0.50 -5.62
CA LEU A 340 1.65 -0.17 -7.02
C LEU A 340 1.23 -1.40 -7.84
N GLU A 341 1.87 -2.57 -7.64
CA GLU A 341 1.45 -3.80 -8.31
C GLU A 341 0.05 -4.27 -7.87
N PHE A 342 -0.34 -4.03 -6.61
CA PHE A 342 -1.71 -4.26 -6.15
C PHE A 342 -2.72 -3.26 -6.75
N CYS A 343 -2.34 -1.99 -6.97
CA CYS A 343 -3.18 -1.03 -7.72
C CYS A 343 -3.40 -1.46 -9.17
N LYS A 344 -2.34 -1.92 -9.86
CA LYS A 344 -2.44 -2.49 -11.22
C LYS A 344 -3.37 -3.70 -11.25
N LEU A 345 -3.21 -4.62 -10.30
CA LEU A 345 -4.05 -5.80 -10.18
C LEU A 345 -5.53 -5.42 -10.00
N LEU A 346 -5.84 -4.55 -9.02
CA LEU A 346 -7.20 -4.05 -8.79
C LEU A 346 -7.82 -3.43 -10.04
N LEU A 347 -7.11 -2.54 -10.73
CA LEU A 347 -7.59 -1.91 -11.95
C LEU A 347 -7.71 -2.92 -13.10
N SER A 348 -6.87 -3.96 -13.17
CA SER A 348 -6.94 -4.98 -14.22
C SER A 348 -8.19 -5.88 -14.12
N LEU A 349 -8.82 -6.01 -12.95
CA LEU A 349 -10.02 -6.83 -12.75
C LEU A 349 -11.27 -6.19 -13.37
N ASP A 350 -11.36 -4.85 -13.34
CA ASP A 350 -12.40 -4.04 -14.00
C ASP A 350 -11.79 -2.70 -14.49
N PRO A 351 -11.14 -2.70 -15.67
CA PRO A 351 -10.38 -1.55 -16.17
C PRO A 351 -11.22 -0.36 -16.60
N GLU A 352 -12.54 -0.50 -16.73
CA GLU A 352 -13.45 0.59 -17.12
C GLU A 352 -14.32 1.05 -15.93
N GLY A 353 -14.90 0.12 -15.16
CA GLY A 353 -15.72 0.47 -13.99
C GLY A 353 -14.93 1.05 -12.82
N ASP A 354 -13.69 0.57 -12.58
CA ASP A 354 -12.88 0.86 -11.39
C ASP A 354 -13.74 1.00 -10.11
N PRO A 355 -14.30 -0.12 -9.61
CA PRO A 355 -15.39 -0.11 -8.64
C PRO A 355 -14.97 0.41 -7.25
N LEU A 356 -13.66 0.49 -6.97
CA LEU A 356 -13.07 1.06 -5.76
C LEU A 356 -12.25 2.34 -6.03
N ALA A 357 -12.42 2.94 -7.22
CA ALA A 357 -11.72 4.13 -7.71
C ALA A 357 -10.21 4.15 -7.39
N VAL A 358 -9.49 3.04 -7.62
CA VAL A 358 -8.06 2.90 -7.31
C VAL A 358 -7.19 3.88 -8.11
N VAL A 359 -7.72 4.43 -9.21
CA VAL A 359 -7.14 5.58 -9.94
C VAL A 359 -6.89 6.82 -9.06
N LEU A 360 -7.55 6.93 -7.90
CA LEU A 360 -7.36 8.03 -6.94
C LEU A 360 -6.16 7.85 -5.99
N SER A 361 -5.49 6.69 -6.01
CA SER A 361 -4.27 6.42 -5.20
C SER A 361 -3.10 5.82 -6.00
N ILE A 362 -3.33 5.37 -7.24
CA ILE A 362 -2.29 4.75 -8.08
C ILE A 362 -1.10 5.68 -8.37
N ASP A 363 -1.34 6.99 -8.41
CA ASP A 363 -0.32 8.03 -8.63
C ASP A 363 0.63 8.17 -7.44
N PHE A 364 0.10 8.24 -6.23
CA PHE A 364 0.90 8.30 -5.00
C PHE A 364 1.86 7.11 -4.89
N TYR A 365 1.35 5.91 -5.15
CA TYR A 365 2.16 4.69 -5.13
C TYR A 365 3.19 4.66 -6.25
N ALA A 366 2.87 5.15 -7.46
CA ALA A 366 3.83 5.24 -8.55
C ALA A 366 4.97 6.23 -8.25
N LEU A 367 4.63 7.43 -7.74
CA LEU A 367 5.63 8.44 -7.38
C LEU A 367 6.55 7.99 -6.24
N LYS A 368 6.01 7.42 -5.15
CA LYS A 368 6.83 6.91 -4.04
C LYS A 368 7.57 5.60 -4.38
N ALA A 369 7.12 4.83 -5.38
CA ALA A 369 7.88 3.71 -5.94
C ALA A 369 8.98 4.14 -6.95
N LYS A 370 8.99 5.42 -7.36
CA LYS A 370 9.85 6.01 -8.41
C LYS A 370 9.58 5.50 -9.84
N GLU A 371 8.36 5.06 -10.11
CA GLU A 371 7.94 4.48 -11.41
C GLU A 371 7.38 5.57 -12.36
N TYR A 372 8.12 6.67 -12.50
CA TYR A 372 7.66 7.89 -13.19
C TYR A 372 7.32 7.64 -14.68
N GLU A 373 8.19 6.94 -15.41
CA GLU A 373 7.98 6.56 -16.82
C GLU A 373 6.70 5.74 -17.01
N TRP A 374 6.48 4.76 -16.12
CA TRP A 374 5.28 3.92 -16.15
C TRP A 374 4.02 4.75 -15.89
N PHE A 375 4.07 5.70 -14.95
CA PHE A 375 2.94 6.56 -14.61
C PHE A 375 2.58 7.52 -15.76
N ILE A 376 3.57 8.16 -16.38
CA ILE A 376 3.36 9.02 -17.57
C ILE A 376 2.75 8.19 -18.70
N LYS A 377 3.31 7.00 -18.98
CA LYS A 377 2.77 6.09 -20.01
C LYS A 377 1.36 5.61 -19.70
N PHE A 378 1.04 5.34 -18.43
CA PHE A 378 -0.32 5.02 -17.99
C PHE A 378 -1.28 6.19 -18.24
N CYS A 379 -0.92 7.42 -17.83
CA CYS A 379 -1.74 8.60 -18.08
C CYS A 379 -2.04 8.81 -19.56
N ASN A 380 -1.00 8.79 -20.41
CA ASN A 380 -1.13 9.00 -21.85
C ASN A 380 -1.99 7.93 -22.54
N LEU A 381 -1.89 6.65 -22.14
CA LEU A 381 -2.71 5.57 -22.71
C LEU A 381 -4.17 5.57 -22.26
N TRP A 382 -4.51 6.24 -21.15
CA TRP A 382 -5.83 6.16 -20.53
C TRP A 382 -6.62 7.48 -20.53
N GLU A 383 -6.01 8.59 -20.95
CA GLU A 383 -6.62 9.93 -20.90
C GLU A 383 -7.96 10.01 -21.64
N ASP A 384 -8.05 9.57 -22.90
CA ASP A 384 -9.30 9.68 -23.69
C ASP A 384 -10.47 8.95 -23.02
N SER A 385 -10.21 7.75 -22.48
CA SER A 385 -11.19 6.90 -21.80
C SER A 385 -11.63 7.46 -20.45
N ARG A 386 -10.68 7.93 -19.62
CA ARG A 386 -10.95 8.23 -18.20
C ARG A 386 -10.97 9.72 -17.86
N ASN A 387 -10.42 10.56 -18.73
CA ASN A 387 -10.18 12.00 -18.54
C ASN A 387 -9.36 12.21 -17.25
N LEU A 388 -8.17 11.59 -17.18
CA LEU A 388 -7.33 11.52 -15.99
C LEU A 388 -6.75 12.89 -15.61
N THR A 389 -6.36 13.72 -16.58
CA THR A 389 -5.93 15.12 -16.34
C THR A 389 -7.02 15.98 -15.69
N GLN A 390 -8.29 15.54 -15.76
CA GLN A 390 -9.41 16.15 -15.05
C GLN A 390 -9.61 15.59 -13.64
N LEU A 391 -8.61 14.94 -13.04
CA LEU A 391 -8.56 14.56 -11.61
C LEU A 391 -7.43 15.33 -10.90
N PRO A 392 -7.63 15.85 -9.66
CA PRO A 392 -6.60 16.64 -8.97
C PRO A 392 -5.33 15.86 -8.69
N ASN A 393 -5.46 14.57 -8.32
CA ASN A 393 -4.31 13.73 -8.00
C ASN A 393 -3.43 13.50 -9.23
N ILE A 394 -4.03 13.09 -10.36
CA ILE A 394 -3.27 12.84 -11.58
C ILE A 394 -2.64 14.13 -12.12
N ALA A 395 -3.37 15.25 -12.16
CA ALA A 395 -2.86 16.49 -12.74
C ALA A 395 -1.59 17.00 -12.04
N TYR A 396 -1.57 16.99 -10.69
CA TYR A 396 -0.40 17.38 -9.92
C TYR A 396 0.71 16.31 -9.92
N SER A 397 0.34 15.02 -9.80
CA SER A 397 1.32 13.93 -9.79
C SER A 397 1.99 13.69 -11.15
N LEU A 398 1.34 14.05 -12.26
CA LEU A 398 1.92 13.96 -13.60
C LEU A 398 3.01 15.03 -13.80
N ALA A 399 2.78 16.26 -13.31
CA ALA A 399 3.80 17.30 -13.28
C ALA A 399 5.01 16.88 -12.43
N LEU A 400 4.78 16.31 -11.23
CA LEU A 400 5.85 15.74 -10.39
C LEU A 400 6.62 14.61 -11.10
N ALA A 401 5.95 13.77 -11.90
CA ALA A 401 6.61 12.69 -12.64
C ALA A 401 7.53 13.23 -13.74
N HIS A 402 7.11 14.24 -14.51
CA HIS A 402 7.97 14.90 -15.50
C HIS A 402 9.15 15.63 -14.82
N PHE A 403 8.91 16.33 -13.71
CA PHE A 403 9.98 16.99 -12.94
C PHE A 403 11.02 15.99 -12.44
N ARG A 404 10.58 14.86 -11.86
CA ARG A 404 11.45 13.79 -11.35
C ARG A 404 12.21 13.02 -12.45
N LEU A 405 11.87 13.18 -13.72
CA LEU A 405 12.66 12.71 -14.87
C LEU A 405 13.58 13.77 -15.48
N GLY A 406 13.49 15.04 -15.04
CA GLY A 406 14.28 16.16 -15.57
C GLY A 406 13.62 16.93 -16.73
N ASN A 407 12.41 16.54 -17.15
CA ASN A 407 11.64 17.22 -18.20
C ASN A 407 11.02 18.54 -17.71
N LYS A 408 11.84 19.52 -17.30
CA LYS A 408 11.35 20.73 -16.62
C LYS A 408 10.32 21.52 -17.45
N THR A 409 10.51 21.66 -18.76
CA THR A 409 9.56 22.36 -19.65
C THR A 409 8.14 21.79 -19.61
N ASP A 410 8.04 20.46 -19.65
CA ASP A 410 6.77 19.74 -19.58
C ASP A 410 6.19 19.87 -18.18
N ALA A 411 7.05 19.69 -17.15
CA ALA A 411 6.67 19.73 -15.75
C ALA A 411 6.10 21.09 -15.34
N ASP A 412 6.77 22.18 -15.71
CA ASP A 412 6.31 23.56 -15.50
C ASP A 412 4.94 23.77 -16.17
N THR A 413 4.82 23.41 -17.45
CA THR A 413 3.57 23.53 -18.22
C THR A 413 2.43 22.74 -17.58
N LEU A 414 2.69 21.50 -17.15
CA LEU A 414 1.72 20.64 -16.48
C LEU A 414 1.34 21.18 -15.10
N LEU A 415 2.30 21.67 -14.30
CA LEU A 415 2.04 22.22 -12.97
C LEU A 415 1.22 23.52 -13.05
N GLN A 416 1.57 24.43 -13.94
CA GLN A 416 0.79 25.66 -14.15
C GLN A 416 -0.64 25.35 -14.60
N ASN A 417 -0.81 24.37 -15.50
CA ASN A 417 -2.12 23.94 -15.95
C ASN A 417 -2.91 23.25 -14.82
N ALA A 418 -2.26 22.47 -13.94
CA ALA A 418 -2.87 21.87 -12.75
C ALA A 418 -3.27 22.92 -11.70
N LEU A 419 -2.45 23.96 -11.48
CA LEU A 419 -2.72 25.12 -10.62
C LEU A 419 -3.93 25.94 -11.13
N ILE A 420 -4.05 26.14 -12.45
CA ILE A 420 -5.19 26.83 -13.06
C ILE A 420 -6.46 25.95 -13.04
N MET A 421 -6.31 24.65 -13.26
CA MET A 421 -7.41 23.68 -13.25
C MET A 421 -7.94 23.40 -11.83
N PHE A 422 -7.10 23.42 -10.78
CA PHE A 422 -7.50 23.11 -9.41
C PHE A 422 -6.84 24.03 -8.35
N PRO A 423 -7.06 25.36 -8.39
CA PRO A 423 -6.31 26.32 -7.56
C PRO A 423 -6.46 26.12 -6.06
N ARG A 424 -7.56 25.53 -5.58
CA ARG A 424 -7.74 25.26 -4.14
C ARG A 424 -6.77 24.20 -3.58
N VAL A 425 -6.18 23.35 -4.43
CA VAL A 425 -5.15 22.38 -4.01
C VAL A 425 -3.94 23.09 -3.42
N LEU A 426 -3.54 24.25 -3.97
CA LEU A 426 -2.39 25.01 -3.47
C LEU A 426 -2.57 25.38 -1.99
N MET A 427 -3.67 26.03 -1.63
CA MET A 427 -3.90 26.48 -0.25
C MET A 427 -4.03 25.31 0.73
N LEU A 428 -4.75 24.25 0.34
CA LEU A 428 -4.86 23.01 1.15
C LEU A 428 -3.49 22.35 1.36
N LEU A 429 -2.64 22.34 0.33
CA LEU A 429 -1.31 21.75 0.37
C LEU A 429 -0.36 22.54 1.28
N LEU A 430 -0.39 23.87 1.21
CA LEU A 430 0.42 24.76 2.05
C LEU A 430 0.02 24.67 3.53
N GLU A 431 -1.29 24.71 3.81
CA GLU A 431 -1.88 24.46 5.13
C GLU A 431 -1.41 23.11 5.69
N LYS A 432 -1.57 22.03 4.91
CA LYS A 432 -1.14 20.68 5.31
C LYS A 432 0.37 20.54 5.45
N CYS A 433 1.14 21.32 4.69
CA CYS A 433 2.59 21.37 4.83
C CYS A 433 3.07 22.25 5.99
N SER A 434 2.19 23.08 6.57
CA SER A 434 2.53 24.11 7.56
C SER A 434 3.51 25.17 7.01
N ILE A 435 3.32 25.55 5.74
CA ILE A 435 4.16 26.52 5.02
C ILE A 435 3.40 27.83 4.87
N GLN A 436 4.02 28.94 5.29
CA GLN A 436 3.53 30.29 5.00
C GLN A 436 3.91 30.68 3.57
N THR A 437 3.05 31.45 2.89
CA THR A 437 3.30 31.96 1.53
C THR A 437 3.41 33.46 1.52
N ASP A 438 3.98 33.99 0.43
CA ASP A 438 4.08 35.43 0.21
C ASP A 438 2.72 36.13 0.31
N SER A 439 2.76 37.37 0.79
CA SER A 439 1.59 38.26 0.84
C SER A 439 0.90 38.41 -0.51
N LYS A 440 1.62 38.33 -1.64
CA LYS A 440 1.02 38.32 -2.99
C LYS A 440 0.13 37.09 -3.21
N VAL A 441 0.56 35.88 -2.82
CA VAL A 441 -0.24 34.66 -2.98
C VAL A 441 -1.41 34.62 -1.97
N MET A 442 -1.16 34.99 -0.71
CA MET A 442 -2.19 35.02 0.34
C MET A 442 -3.31 36.03 0.06
N SER A 443 -3.00 37.20 -0.52
CA SER A 443 -4.00 38.21 -0.86
C SER A 443 -4.71 37.97 -2.20
N HIS A 444 -4.13 37.18 -3.10
CA HIS A 444 -4.67 37.04 -4.45
C HIS A 444 -5.95 36.18 -4.47
N GLU A 445 -7.04 36.76 -4.94
CA GLU A 445 -8.38 36.16 -4.91
C GLU A 445 -8.46 34.78 -5.61
N PHE A 446 -7.64 34.56 -6.66
CA PHE A 446 -7.73 33.36 -7.50
C PHE A 446 -7.49 32.06 -6.74
N PHE A 447 -6.50 32.03 -5.84
CA PHE A 447 -6.19 30.86 -5.01
C PHE A 447 -7.01 30.81 -3.72
N ASN A 448 -7.59 31.93 -3.31
CA ASN A 448 -8.35 32.10 -2.08
C ASN A 448 -9.86 32.12 -2.35
N SER A 449 -10.52 33.28 -2.23
CA SER A 449 -11.98 33.43 -2.30
C SER A 449 -12.60 32.89 -3.59
N LYS A 450 -11.97 33.11 -4.75
CA LYS A 450 -12.45 32.62 -6.05
C LYS A 450 -12.19 31.13 -6.23
N ALA A 451 -11.09 30.57 -5.69
CA ALA A 451 -10.90 29.11 -5.68
C ALA A 451 -11.99 28.43 -4.85
N GLN A 452 -12.29 28.96 -3.66
CA GLN A 452 -13.30 28.42 -2.75
C GLN A 452 -14.70 28.49 -3.39
N ALA A 453 -15.12 29.65 -3.88
CA ALA A 453 -16.43 29.83 -4.53
C ALA A 453 -16.60 29.03 -5.85
N SER A 454 -15.51 28.62 -6.50
CA SER A 454 -15.54 27.80 -7.73
C SER A 454 -15.22 26.31 -7.52
N THR A 455 -15.21 25.85 -6.27
CA THR A 455 -14.99 24.45 -5.89
C THR A 455 -16.29 23.87 -5.32
N SER A 456 -16.82 22.81 -5.94
CA SER A 456 -17.98 22.09 -5.38
C SER A 456 -17.53 21.11 -4.30
N PRO A 457 -18.41 20.70 -3.35
CA PRO A 457 -18.03 19.79 -2.26
C PRO A 457 -17.45 18.45 -2.75
N ALA A 458 -17.93 17.94 -3.89
CA ALA A 458 -17.38 16.75 -4.54
C ALA A 458 -15.93 16.94 -5.01
N LEU A 459 -15.59 18.11 -5.54
CA LEU A 459 -14.21 18.45 -5.92
C LEU A 459 -13.35 18.68 -4.68
N GLU A 460 -13.87 19.37 -3.66
CA GLU A 460 -13.14 19.65 -2.41
C GLU A 460 -12.66 18.36 -1.73
N LYS A 461 -13.53 17.34 -1.63
CA LYS A 461 -13.15 16.04 -1.07
C LYS A 461 -12.07 15.33 -1.89
N LEU A 462 -12.08 15.44 -3.22
CA LEU A 462 -11.02 14.87 -4.07
C LEU A 462 -9.69 15.63 -3.95
N GLN A 463 -9.73 16.95 -3.75
CA GLN A 463 -8.55 17.77 -3.50
C GLN A 463 -7.94 17.45 -2.11
N LYS A 464 -8.76 17.35 -1.07
CA LYS A 464 -8.33 16.93 0.28
C LYS A 464 -7.77 15.50 0.27
N LEU A 465 -8.44 14.56 -0.41
CA LEU A 465 -7.99 13.17 -0.58
C LEU A 465 -6.59 13.08 -1.20
N TYR A 466 -6.31 13.92 -2.22
CA TYR A 466 -4.98 14.02 -2.79
C TYR A 466 -3.97 14.62 -1.80
N VAL A 467 -4.27 15.79 -1.23
CA VAL A 467 -3.34 16.52 -0.36
C VAL A 467 -2.95 15.70 0.88
N VAL A 468 -3.92 15.14 1.61
CA VAL A 468 -3.69 14.33 2.83
C VAL A 468 -2.77 13.14 2.54
N ARG A 469 -2.92 12.52 1.37
CA ARG A 469 -2.11 11.38 0.92
C ARG A 469 -0.72 11.80 0.45
N SER A 470 -0.62 12.89 -0.32
CA SER A 470 0.55 13.22 -1.14
C SER A 470 1.40 14.40 -0.65
N PHE A 471 1.01 15.16 0.38
CA PHE A 471 1.76 16.36 0.83
C PHE A 471 3.23 16.10 1.15
N HIS A 472 3.58 14.90 1.60
CA HIS A 472 4.97 14.47 1.83
C HIS A 472 5.87 14.48 0.58
N LEU A 473 5.30 14.44 -0.64
CA LEU A 473 6.05 14.62 -1.90
C LEU A 473 6.41 16.09 -2.13
N TRP A 474 5.57 17.01 -1.64
CA TRP A 474 5.72 18.45 -1.79
C TRP A 474 6.60 19.08 -0.71
N LYS A 475 6.94 18.34 0.36
CA LYS A 475 7.97 18.75 1.35
C LYS A 475 9.40 18.42 0.93
N GLU A 476 9.60 17.83 -0.25
CA GLU A 476 10.94 17.51 -0.77
C GLU A 476 11.63 18.81 -1.23
N ALA A 477 12.91 19.00 -0.86
CA ALA A 477 13.55 20.33 -0.82
C ALA A 477 13.69 21.03 -2.19
N ASP A 478 13.67 20.26 -3.28
CA ASP A 478 13.70 20.75 -4.66
C ASP A 478 12.30 21.01 -5.25
N ILE A 479 11.24 20.53 -4.60
CA ILE A 479 9.85 20.67 -5.06
C ILE A 479 9.23 22.00 -4.60
N LEU A 480 9.59 22.50 -3.42
CA LEU A 480 9.02 23.76 -2.90
C LEU A 480 9.41 25.00 -3.73
N PRO A 481 10.69 25.25 -4.07
CA PRO A 481 11.06 26.39 -4.91
C PRO A 481 10.46 26.28 -6.32
N TRP A 482 10.40 25.06 -6.87
CA TRP A 482 9.78 24.79 -8.17
C TRP A 482 8.26 25.05 -8.18
N LEU A 483 7.57 24.76 -7.07
CA LEU A 483 6.16 25.13 -6.89
C LEU A 483 6.00 26.66 -6.81
N GLU A 484 6.87 27.35 -6.08
CA GLU A 484 6.87 28.81 -5.94
C GLU A 484 7.10 29.53 -7.28
N GLU A 485 8.08 29.09 -8.08
CA GLU A 485 8.33 29.55 -9.45
C GLU A 485 7.05 29.45 -10.31
N ASN A 486 6.38 28.29 -10.28
CA ASN A 486 5.21 28.03 -11.11
C ASN A 486 3.92 28.71 -10.60
N VAL A 487 3.78 28.94 -9.29
CA VAL A 487 2.72 29.79 -8.74
C VAL A 487 2.87 31.23 -9.23
N HIS A 488 4.10 31.77 -9.21
CA HIS A 488 4.38 33.10 -9.76
C HIS A 488 4.12 33.18 -11.27
N ALA A 489 4.48 32.16 -12.05
CA ALA A 489 4.14 32.08 -13.47
C ALA A 489 2.62 32.06 -13.72
N VAL A 490 1.85 31.33 -12.91
CA VAL A 490 0.37 31.33 -12.98
C VAL A 490 -0.22 32.70 -12.65
N LEU A 491 0.32 33.43 -11.67
CA LEU A 491 -0.10 34.82 -11.39
C LEU A 491 0.11 35.71 -12.63
N GLY A 492 1.27 35.60 -13.31
CA GLY A 492 1.52 36.33 -14.57
C GLY A 492 0.53 35.97 -15.70
N ARG A 493 0.13 34.70 -15.83
CA ARG A 493 -0.92 34.25 -16.78
C ARG A 493 -2.31 34.82 -16.43
N ILE A 494 -2.62 34.97 -15.15
CA ILE A 494 -3.89 35.57 -14.67
C ILE A 494 -3.90 37.08 -14.90
N GLU A 495 -2.81 37.78 -14.60
CA GLU A 495 -2.61 39.20 -14.91
C GLU A 495 -2.75 39.47 -16.43
N SER A 496 -2.23 38.54 -17.25
CA SER A 496 -2.36 38.52 -18.71
C SER A 496 -3.75 38.09 -19.25
N LYS A 497 -4.69 37.71 -18.37
CA LYS A 497 -6.08 37.29 -18.68
C LYS A 497 -6.20 36.07 -19.62
N ASP A 498 -5.27 35.12 -19.52
CA ASP A 498 -5.24 33.86 -20.29
C ASP A 498 -6.62 33.16 -20.38
N ASP A 499 -7.10 32.94 -21.61
CA ASP A 499 -8.39 32.26 -21.89
C ASP A 499 -8.44 30.82 -21.37
N TYR A 500 -7.29 30.17 -21.19
CA TYR A 500 -7.20 28.85 -20.57
C TYR A 500 -7.79 28.82 -19.15
N ILE A 501 -7.75 29.94 -18.42
CA ILE A 501 -8.34 30.07 -17.08
C ILE A 501 -9.88 29.94 -17.16
N LYS A 502 -10.50 30.60 -18.13
CA LYS A 502 -11.96 30.55 -18.38
C LYS A 502 -12.36 29.14 -18.81
N TYR A 503 -11.57 28.54 -19.71
CA TYR A 503 -11.74 27.15 -20.16
C TYR A 503 -11.68 26.13 -19.01
N CYS A 504 -10.69 26.24 -18.12
CA CYS A 504 -10.57 25.42 -16.91
C CYS A 504 -11.73 25.63 -15.93
N GLN A 505 -12.21 26.87 -15.74
CA GLN A 505 -13.39 27.16 -14.92
C GLN A 505 -14.64 26.48 -15.48
N VAL A 506 -14.85 26.52 -16.80
CA VAL A 506 -15.98 25.83 -17.48
C VAL A 506 -15.82 24.30 -17.39
N LYS A 507 -14.61 23.75 -17.60
CA LYS A 507 -14.33 22.31 -17.43
C LYS A 507 -14.66 21.84 -16.01
N ARG A 508 -14.13 22.50 -14.97
CA ARG A 508 -14.48 22.22 -13.56
C ARG A 508 -15.99 22.25 -13.34
N SER A 509 -16.62 23.35 -13.74
CA SER A 509 -18.07 23.59 -13.59
C SER A 509 -18.94 22.62 -14.38
N LYS A 510 -18.39 21.85 -15.34
CA LYS A 510 -19.09 20.78 -16.07
C LYS A 510 -18.85 19.40 -15.45
N ARG A 511 -17.60 19.07 -15.10
CA ARG A 511 -17.19 17.74 -14.59
C ARG A 511 -17.66 17.48 -13.14
N TYR A 512 -17.69 18.50 -12.29
CA TYR A 512 -17.92 18.35 -10.84
C TYR A 512 -19.31 18.80 -10.37
N ARG A 513 -20.35 18.43 -11.13
CA ARG A 513 -21.75 18.69 -10.79
C ARG A 513 -22.34 17.54 -9.96
N GLY A 514 -23.09 17.88 -8.91
CA GLY A 514 -23.85 16.90 -8.11
C GLY A 514 -23.03 16.22 -7.01
N LYS A 515 -23.53 15.06 -6.53
CA LYS A 515 -22.90 14.24 -5.49
C LYS A 515 -21.74 13.40 -6.05
N LEU A 516 -20.88 12.91 -5.15
CA LEU A 516 -19.79 11.99 -5.48
C LEU A 516 -20.31 10.64 -6.01
N PRO A 517 -19.70 10.08 -7.07
CA PRO A 517 -19.96 8.71 -7.52
C PRO A 517 -19.71 7.65 -6.45
N ARG A 518 -20.51 6.58 -6.46
CA ARG A 518 -20.53 5.55 -5.41
C ARG A 518 -19.21 4.78 -5.27
N ASN A 519 -18.45 4.58 -6.35
CA ASN A 519 -17.10 3.99 -6.29
C ASN A 519 -16.08 4.93 -5.62
N ILE A 520 -16.22 6.25 -5.77
CA ILE A 520 -15.39 7.23 -5.06
C ILE A 520 -15.75 7.26 -3.57
N LEU A 521 -17.04 7.15 -3.22
CA LEU A 521 -17.44 7.01 -1.81
C LEU A 521 -16.86 5.72 -1.18
N ARG A 522 -16.85 4.58 -1.90
CA ARG A 522 -16.15 3.36 -1.47
C ARG A 522 -14.65 3.59 -1.26
N HIS A 523 -13.99 4.28 -2.19
CA HIS A 523 -12.57 4.59 -2.09
C HIS A 523 -12.25 5.36 -0.81
N ILE A 524 -13.08 6.36 -0.46
CA ILE A 524 -12.90 7.15 0.76
C ILE A 524 -13.05 6.26 2.00
N ILE A 525 -14.15 5.48 2.08
CA ILE A 525 -14.41 4.55 3.20
C ILE A 525 -13.29 3.51 3.36
N LEU A 526 -12.80 2.93 2.26
CA LEU A 526 -11.74 1.91 2.30
C LEU A 526 -10.32 2.49 2.45
N SER A 527 -10.12 3.79 2.18
CA SER A 527 -8.84 4.47 2.40
C SER A 527 -8.65 4.91 3.85
N ASP A 528 -9.75 5.09 4.59
CA ASP A 528 -9.78 5.39 6.02
C ASP A 528 -8.84 6.56 6.44
N LEU A 529 -8.89 7.64 5.66
CA LEU A 529 -8.12 8.86 5.94
C LEU A 529 -8.97 9.78 6.84
N GLN A 530 -8.53 9.94 8.09
CA GLN A 530 -9.25 10.66 9.17
C GLN A 530 -9.78 12.06 8.76
N GLU A 531 -9.07 12.77 7.89
CA GLU A 531 -9.42 14.12 7.41
C GLU A 531 -10.45 14.14 6.26
N VAL A 532 -10.84 12.98 5.72
CA VAL A 532 -11.74 12.85 4.56
C VAL A 532 -12.79 11.77 4.85
N VAL A 533 -13.81 12.13 5.62
CA VAL A 533 -14.93 11.25 6.00
C VAL A 533 -16.07 11.34 4.96
N VAL A 534 -16.87 10.28 4.79
CA VAL A 534 -18.14 10.30 4.02
C VAL A 534 -19.29 10.67 4.95
N ASN A 535 -20.09 11.67 4.58
CA ASN A 535 -21.22 12.12 5.38
C ASN A 535 -22.49 11.34 4.96
N GLY A 536 -23.37 11.00 5.90
CA GLY A 536 -24.60 10.24 5.58
C GLY A 536 -25.48 10.88 4.50
N GLN A 537 -25.51 12.22 4.44
CA GLN A 537 -26.23 12.98 3.41
C GLN A 537 -25.67 12.81 1.98
N GLU A 538 -24.45 12.31 1.82
CA GLU A 538 -23.83 12.05 0.50
C GLU A 538 -24.20 10.68 -0.06
N ILE A 539 -24.52 9.73 0.83
CA ILE A 539 -25.08 8.43 0.49
C ILE A 539 -26.50 8.64 -0.09
N GLN A 540 -26.96 7.68 -0.90
CA GLN A 540 -28.28 7.71 -1.52
C GLN A 540 -29.13 6.60 -0.90
N GLY A 541 -30.15 6.98 -0.12
CA GLY A 541 -31.04 6.04 0.60
C GLY A 541 -30.49 5.56 1.94
N GLU A 542 -31.26 4.70 2.61
CA GLU A 542 -30.93 4.08 3.90
C GLU A 542 -29.93 2.91 3.77
N ASP A 543 -28.99 3.00 2.83
CA ASP A 543 -28.04 1.94 2.55
C ASP A 543 -27.10 1.68 3.74
N PRO A 544 -27.12 0.48 4.35
CA PRO A 544 -26.30 0.20 5.53
C PRO A 544 -24.81 0.17 5.19
N MET A 545 -24.02 0.93 5.94
CA MET A 545 -22.56 0.95 5.83
C MET A 545 -21.97 -0.31 6.48
N LEU A 546 -21.72 -1.35 5.67
CA LEU A 546 -21.09 -2.60 6.09
C LEU A 546 -19.58 -2.56 5.83
N SER A 547 -18.75 -3.01 6.78
CA SER A 547 -17.28 -3.04 6.61
C SER A 547 -16.81 -4.11 5.61
N HIS A 548 -17.58 -5.19 5.48
CA HIS A 548 -17.27 -6.32 4.59
C HIS A 548 -17.73 -6.10 3.14
N ASP A 549 -18.75 -5.25 2.90
CA ASP A 549 -19.19 -4.83 1.57
C ASP A 549 -19.74 -3.39 1.60
N PRO A 550 -18.86 -2.36 1.56
CA PRO A 550 -19.29 -0.97 1.64
C PRO A 550 -19.95 -0.49 0.35
N LEU A 551 -21.16 0.07 0.47
CA LEU A 551 -21.94 0.69 -0.62
C LEU A 551 -22.02 -0.19 -1.88
N PRO A 552 -22.58 -1.42 -1.83
CA PRO A 552 -22.70 -2.32 -2.99
C PRO A 552 -23.40 -1.65 -4.18
N PRO A 553 -23.18 -2.05 -5.44
CA PRO A 553 -23.76 -1.40 -6.62
C PRO A 553 -25.30 -1.28 -6.57
N LEU A 554 -25.88 -0.30 -7.27
CA LEU A 554 -27.34 -0.18 -7.35
C LEU A 554 -27.95 -1.28 -8.23
N ASP A 555 -27.16 -1.79 -9.19
CA ASP A 555 -27.43 -2.93 -10.06
C ASP A 555 -26.78 -4.22 -9.51
N SER A 556 -26.82 -4.42 -8.19
CA SER A 556 -26.24 -5.59 -7.53
C SER A 556 -26.90 -6.91 -7.93
N ILE A 557 -26.07 -7.90 -8.22
CA ILE A 557 -26.44 -9.30 -8.43
C ILE A 557 -26.07 -10.05 -7.14
N ASP A 558 -26.97 -10.00 -6.16
CA ASP A 558 -26.78 -10.62 -4.85
C ASP A 558 -27.30 -12.06 -4.83
N ILE A 559 -26.48 -12.98 -4.31
CA ILE A 559 -26.82 -14.40 -4.13
C ILE A 559 -27.35 -14.69 -2.71
N TYR A 560 -27.18 -13.75 -1.79
CA TYR A 560 -27.69 -13.80 -0.43
C TYR A 560 -28.73 -12.71 -0.23
N LYS A 561 -29.96 -13.12 0.13
CA LYS A 561 -30.94 -12.20 0.71
C LYS A 561 -30.48 -11.84 2.13
N ARG A 562 -30.36 -10.54 2.42
CA ARG A 562 -30.34 -10.07 3.82
C ARG A 562 -31.71 -10.40 4.44
N PRO A 563 -31.77 -10.99 5.65
CA PRO A 563 -33.00 -11.04 6.43
C PRO A 563 -33.72 -9.68 6.47
N THR A 564 -35.03 -9.68 6.31
CA THR A 564 -35.85 -8.50 6.59
C THR A 564 -36.04 -8.37 8.10
N PRO A 565 -35.89 -7.17 8.69
CA PRO A 565 -36.18 -6.95 10.11
C PRO A 565 -37.70 -6.94 10.31
N ASN A 566 -38.30 -8.13 10.40
CA ASN A 566 -39.70 -8.27 10.78
C ASN A 566 -39.88 -7.90 12.25
N ASP A 567 -40.89 -7.07 12.52
CA ASP A 567 -41.57 -6.91 13.80
C ASP A 567 -40.66 -6.68 15.03
N ARG A 568 -39.82 -5.63 14.93
CA ARG A 568 -39.37 -4.87 16.11
C ARG A 568 -39.89 -3.43 16.00
N PRO A 569 -40.26 -2.77 17.11
CA PRO A 569 -40.62 -1.36 17.09
C PRO A 569 -39.45 -0.51 16.58
N VAL A 570 -39.75 0.66 16.02
CA VAL A 570 -38.78 1.50 15.29
C VAL A 570 -37.87 2.27 16.26
N GLU A 571 -36.92 1.55 16.84
CA GLU A 571 -35.67 2.13 17.34
C GLU A 571 -34.64 2.16 16.20
N SER A 572 -33.81 3.21 16.16
CA SER A 572 -33.08 3.63 14.95
C SER A 572 -32.29 2.51 14.27
N SER A 573 -32.46 2.39 12.94
CA SER A 573 -31.77 1.47 12.02
C SER A 573 -30.27 1.77 11.89
N SER A 574 -29.57 1.56 13.01
CA SER A 574 -28.22 2.01 13.27
C SER A 574 -27.22 0.86 13.09
N ASN A 575 -26.35 1.02 12.10
CA ASN A 575 -25.21 0.13 11.89
C ASN A 575 -24.20 0.27 13.02
N PHE A 576 -23.36 -0.76 13.20
CA PHE A 576 -22.22 -0.73 14.13
C PHE A 576 -21.38 0.55 13.99
N PHE A 577 -21.13 1.02 12.76
CA PHE A 577 -20.46 2.30 12.51
C PHE A 577 -21.25 3.53 12.96
N SER A 578 -22.56 3.60 12.72
CA SER A 578 -23.33 4.77 13.17
C SER A 578 -23.46 4.83 14.69
N LEU A 579 -23.53 3.67 15.37
CA LEU A 579 -23.48 3.60 16.83
C LEU A 579 -22.11 4.03 17.37
N PHE A 580 -21.02 3.58 16.74
CA PHE A 580 -19.66 4.00 17.07
C PHE A 580 -19.47 5.51 16.86
N PHE A 581 -19.88 6.06 15.71
CA PHE A 581 -19.78 7.49 15.45
C PHE A 581 -20.72 8.33 16.34
N SER A 582 -21.93 7.88 16.68
CA SER A 582 -22.74 8.59 17.68
C SER A 582 -22.07 8.59 19.05
N SER A 583 -21.50 7.45 19.46
CA SER A 583 -20.79 7.32 20.75
C SER A 583 -19.52 8.16 20.84
N LEU A 584 -18.84 8.45 19.72
CA LEU A 584 -17.66 9.32 19.68
C LEU A 584 -18.00 10.82 19.77
N PHE A 585 -19.24 11.21 19.46
CA PHE A 585 -19.66 12.62 19.36
C PHE A 585 -20.70 13.05 20.41
N THR A 586 -21.26 12.12 21.21
CA THR A 586 -22.15 12.45 22.34
C THR A 586 -21.46 13.31 23.40
N ASP A 587 -20.21 13.02 23.74
CA ASP A 587 -19.49 13.70 24.83
C ASP A 587 -19.17 15.18 24.53
N ILE A 588 -19.17 15.59 23.27
CA ILE A 588 -18.94 17.00 22.88
C ILE A 588 -20.20 17.85 23.11
N ASN A 589 -21.40 17.26 23.06
CA ASN A 589 -22.67 17.96 23.28
C ASN A 589 -23.20 17.84 24.72
N GLY A 590 -22.57 17.04 25.59
CA GLY A 590 -22.98 16.90 27.00
C GLY A 590 -22.96 18.23 27.78
N ALA A 591 -22.12 19.19 27.36
CA ALA A 591 -22.01 20.51 27.99
C ALA A 591 -23.19 21.47 27.72
N THR A 592 -24.05 21.21 26.71
CA THR A 592 -25.17 22.11 26.36
C THR A 592 -26.53 21.64 26.89
N ALA A 593 -26.66 20.39 27.35
CA ALA A 593 -27.89 19.90 27.97
C ALA A 593 -28.08 20.42 29.41
N ALA A 594 -26.99 20.62 30.16
CA ALA A 594 -27.00 20.95 31.59
C ALA A 594 -27.35 22.43 31.94
N LEU A 595 -27.70 23.26 30.95
CA LEU A 595 -28.00 24.69 31.16
C LEU A 595 -29.50 25.05 31.04
N ASN A 596 -30.37 24.10 30.69
CA ASN A 596 -31.82 24.35 30.62
C ASN A 596 -32.59 23.99 31.91
N ASP A 597 -32.03 23.14 32.77
CA ASP A 597 -32.66 22.72 34.04
C ASP A 597 -32.41 23.68 35.23
N LEU A 598 -32.03 24.94 34.94
CA LEU A 598 -31.70 25.97 35.95
C LEU A 598 -32.52 27.27 35.80
N ASN A 599 -33.77 27.16 35.34
CA ASN A 599 -34.78 28.24 35.39
C ASN A 599 -36.09 27.73 36.01
N LEU A 600 -36.01 27.35 37.29
CA LEU A 600 -37.12 27.18 38.21
C LEU A 600 -36.77 27.97 39.49
N PHE A 601 -37.79 28.50 40.18
CA PHE A 601 -37.71 29.62 41.14
C PHE A 601 -37.42 30.97 40.46
N GLU A 602 -38.08 32.09 40.81
CA GLU A 602 -39.36 32.27 41.51
C GLU A 602 -39.83 33.73 41.29
N GLU A 603 -41.07 33.96 40.86
CA GLU A 603 -41.79 35.24 41.07
C GLU A 603 -43.29 35.05 40.77
N ASN A 604 -44.02 34.51 41.74
CA ASN A 604 -45.46 34.73 41.88
C ASN A 604 -45.63 35.87 42.87
N ASP A 605 -46.16 37.01 42.46
CA ASP A 605 -46.89 37.85 43.41
C ASP A 605 -47.95 38.72 42.71
N ASP A 606 -49.18 38.19 42.67
CA ASP A 606 -50.39 39.02 42.73
C ASP A 606 -51.57 38.15 43.20
N HIS A 607 -51.62 37.83 44.50
CA HIS A 607 -52.84 37.92 45.35
C HIS A 607 -52.71 37.26 46.74
N ALA A 608 -52.81 38.13 47.77
CA ALA A 608 -53.36 37.92 49.13
C ALA A 608 -52.59 37.05 50.16
#